data_AF-A0A0G4MCU6-F1
#
_entry.id   AF-A0A0G4MCU6-F1
#
_cell.length_a   1.000
_cell.length_b   1.000
_cell.length_c   1.000
_cell.angle_alpha   90.00
_cell.angle_beta   90.00
_cell.angle_gamma   90.00
#
_symmetry.space_group_name_H-M   'P 1'
#
loop_
_entity.id
_entity.type
_entity.pdbx_description
1 polymer ?
#
loop_
_entity_poly.entity_id
_entity_poly.type
_entity_poly.pdbx_seq_one_letter_code
_entity_poly.pdbx_strand_id
1 'polypeptide(L)'
;MPGGSFVKVPLLIGHNTDEGINFRPTSPRPETAKDLQNAFASWRSYSLSSPTIRKLLELYPDDPCDAPPRAITNCSRLPALSRGSQWRRGADIGGDLVMISGRRKMCELYAGPIGESQPVYSYRFDQRLWNRVEVDGVQHFDNVAFSFQNISGLLGASPTYDSHVKLARTIGQAYVRFVYSLDPNPACRHNATDVMALPKWPRYDLDKPVNMVLNATENYLEDDTYRKEGMAYINSPAVARELLA
;
A
#
# COMPACT_ATOMS: atom_id res chain seq x y z
N MET A 1 0.22 -13.19 -15.65
CA MET A 1 0.34 -14.56 -16.17
C MET A 1 -0.98 -14.95 -16.82
N PRO A 2 -1.02 -15.30 -18.10
CA PRO A 2 -2.22 -15.91 -18.71
C PRO A 2 -2.37 -17.34 -18.16
N GLY A 3 -3.58 -17.73 -17.73
CA GLY A 3 -3.92 -19.15 -17.50
C GLY A 3 -3.86 -19.68 -16.06
N GLY A 4 -3.85 -18.83 -15.02
CA GLY A 4 -3.98 -19.31 -13.63
C GLY A 4 -2.84 -20.23 -13.15
N SER A 5 -1.71 -20.24 -13.85
CA SER A 5 -0.55 -21.07 -13.51
C SER A 5 0.27 -20.43 -12.39
N PHE A 6 -0.24 -20.52 -11.16
CA PHE A 6 0.46 -20.15 -9.94
C PHE A 6 0.16 -21.18 -8.84
N VAL A 7 1.03 -21.27 -7.85
CA VAL A 7 0.82 -22.17 -6.70
C VAL A 7 -0.29 -21.59 -5.83
N LYS A 8 -1.37 -22.34 -5.65
CA LYS A 8 -2.53 -21.93 -4.85
C LYS A 8 -2.21 -22.13 -3.37
N VAL A 9 -1.82 -21.06 -2.69
CA VAL A 9 -1.53 -21.04 -1.25
C VAL A 9 -2.27 -19.89 -0.56
N PRO A 10 -2.58 -19.99 0.73
CA PRO A 10 -3.08 -18.87 1.52
C PRO A 10 -2.13 -17.66 1.44
N LEU A 11 -2.69 -16.45 1.41
CA LEU A 11 -1.92 -15.20 1.39
C LEU A 11 -2.26 -14.30 2.58
N LEU A 12 -1.21 -13.73 3.18
CA LEU A 12 -1.29 -12.54 4.02
C LEU A 12 -0.40 -11.49 3.36
N ILE A 13 -1.00 -10.46 2.77
CA ILE A 13 -0.30 -9.52 1.90
C ILE A 13 -0.77 -8.10 2.15
N GLY A 14 0.13 -7.13 2.03
CA GLY A 14 -0.22 -5.73 2.22
C GLY A 14 0.74 -4.77 1.56
N HIS A 15 0.51 -3.49 1.80
CA HIS A 15 1.34 -2.38 1.32
C HIS A 15 1.34 -1.24 2.35
N ASN A 16 2.30 -0.33 2.24
CA ASN A 16 2.32 0.90 3.02
C ASN A 16 1.37 1.94 2.40
N THR A 17 0.83 2.87 3.18
CA THR A 17 -0.13 3.85 2.66
C THR A 17 0.42 4.71 1.53
N ASP A 18 1.69 5.12 1.64
CA ASP A 18 2.31 6.09 0.74
C ASP A 18 3.53 5.51 0.00
N GLU A 19 3.45 4.25 -0.46
CA GLU A 19 4.49 3.56 -1.28
C GLU A 19 5.06 4.46 -2.38
N GLY A 20 4.16 5.21 -3.01
CA GLY A 20 4.44 6.14 -4.10
C GLY A 20 5.47 7.22 -3.79
N ILE A 21 5.70 7.56 -2.52
CA ILE A 21 6.71 8.54 -2.15
C ILE A 21 8.09 8.05 -2.60
N ASN A 22 8.41 6.76 -2.48
CA ASN A 22 9.67 6.21 -2.99
C ASN A 22 9.59 5.82 -4.48
N PHE A 23 8.38 5.53 -4.97
CA PHE A 23 8.15 5.07 -6.33
C PHE A 23 7.55 6.16 -7.23
N ARG A 24 7.95 7.42 -7.09
CA ARG A 24 7.56 8.48 -8.04
C ARG A 24 8.68 8.77 -9.05
N PRO A 25 8.36 9.17 -10.28
CA PRO A 25 9.36 9.77 -11.16
C PRO A 25 9.80 11.13 -10.64
N THR A 26 11.09 11.43 -10.74
CA THR A 26 11.69 12.70 -10.28
C THR A 26 12.42 13.46 -11.38
N SER A 27 12.58 12.87 -12.56
CA SER A 27 13.32 13.45 -13.69
C SER A 27 12.58 13.23 -15.03
N PRO A 28 12.31 14.30 -15.81
CA PRO A 28 12.41 15.70 -15.41
C PRO A 28 11.57 15.99 -14.15
N ARG A 29 11.89 17.09 -13.46
CA ARG A 29 11.14 17.52 -12.29
C ARG A 29 9.68 17.75 -12.69
N PRO A 30 8.70 17.10 -12.04
CA PRO A 30 7.32 17.08 -12.51
C PRO A 30 6.57 18.36 -12.12
N GLU A 31 6.87 19.48 -12.78
CA GLU A 31 6.20 20.76 -12.53
C GLU A 31 4.85 20.87 -13.23
N THR A 32 4.73 20.32 -14.42
CA THR A 32 3.48 20.30 -15.20
C THR A 32 3.06 18.87 -15.53
N ALA A 33 1.82 18.68 -15.96
CA ALA A 33 1.36 17.37 -16.45
C ALA A 33 2.22 16.86 -17.62
N LYS A 34 2.77 17.76 -18.45
CA LYS A 34 3.68 17.41 -19.54
C LYS A 34 5.04 16.94 -19.00
N ASP A 35 5.57 17.58 -17.97
CA ASP A 35 6.81 17.13 -17.32
C ASP A 35 6.62 15.77 -16.68
N LEU A 36 5.50 15.55 -15.99
CA LEU A 36 5.17 14.26 -15.39
C LEU A 36 5.02 13.17 -16.48
N GLN A 37 4.36 13.48 -17.60
CA GLN A 37 4.26 12.57 -18.74
C GLN A 37 5.65 12.19 -19.27
N ASN A 38 6.53 13.17 -19.46
CA ASN A 38 7.89 12.96 -19.95
C ASN A 38 8.72 12.16 -18.93
N ALA A 39 8.50 12.39 -17.64
CA ALA A 39 9.18 11.67 -16.57
C ALA A 39 8.80 10.19 -16.55
N PHE A 40 7.51 9.87 -16.71
CA PHE A 40 7.07 8.46 -16.84
C PHE A 40 7.60 7.76 -18.10
N ALA A 41 7.85 8.49 -19.19
CA ALA A 41 8.33 7.90 -20.43
C ALA A 41 9.74 7.30 -20.33
N SER A 42 10.53 7.72 -19.34
CA SER A 42 11.88 7.19 -19.05
C SER A 42 12.01 6.66 -17.61
N TRP A 43 10.89 6.50 -16.90
CA TRP A 43 10.89 6.11 -15.51
C TRP A 43 11.07 4.60 -15.36
N ARG A 44 12.14 4.20 -14.65
CA ARG A 44 12.54 2.80 -14.47
C ARG A 44 12.79 2.11 -15.81
N SER A 45 12.96 0.79 -15.77
CA SER A 45 13.06 -0.07 -16.97
C SER A 45 11.69 -0.42 -17.54
N TYR A 46 10.69 0.45 -17.42
CA TYR A 46 9.37 0.23 -18.02
C TYR A 46 9.32 0.79 -19.43
N SER A 47 8.56 0.14 -20.30
CA SER A 47 8.30 0.59 -21.67
C SER A 47 6.92 1.23 -21.80
N LEU A 48 6.57 2.12 -20.86
CA LEU A 48 5.26 2.78 -20.82
C LEU A 48 5.04 3.61 -22.08
N SER A 49 4.02 3.26 -22.86
CA SER A 49 3.74 3.96 -24.11
C SER A 49 3.09 5.32 -23.86
N SER A 50 3.28 6.27 -24.77
CA SER A 50 2.65 7.59 -24.67
C SER A 50 1.12 7.54 -24.50
N PRO A 51 0.36 6.66 -25.21
CA PRO A 51 -1.05 6.45 -24.93
C PRO A 51 -1.33 5.94 -23.51
N THR A 52 -0.55 4.99 -23.00
CA THR A 52 -0.70 4.48 -21.63
C THR A 52 -0.51 5.57 -20.59
N ILE A 53 0.57 6.36 -20.71
CA ILE A 53 0.85 7.44 -19.76
C ILE A 53 -0.26 8.49 -19.78
N ARG A 54 -0.75 8.88 -20.97
CA ARG A 54 -1.89 9.81 -21.05
C ARG A 54 -3.12 9.25 -20.35
N LYS A 55 -3.42 7.96 -20.53
CA LYS A 55 -4.56 7.34 -19.88
C LYS A 55 -4.39 7.26 -18.35
N LEU A 56 -3.18 7.01 -17.86
CA LEU A 56 -2.87 7.09 -16.44
C LEU A 56 -3.10 8.50 -15.89
N LEU A 57 -2.66 9.54 -16.61
CA LEU A 57 -2.94 10.92 -16.17
C LEU A 57 -4.44 11.21 -16.16
N GLU A 58 -5.24 10.71 -17.10
CA GLU A 58 -6.70 10.87 -17.03
C GLU A 58 -7.32 10.20 -15.79
N LEU A 59 -6.88 8.99 -15.45
CA LEU A 59 -7.44 8.19 -14.36
C LEU A 59 -6.97 8.64 -12.97
N TYR A 60 -5.87 9.39 -12.90
CA TYR A 60 -5.32 9.97 -11.66
C TYR A 60 -5.30 11.49 -11.84
N PRO A 61 -6.36 12.21 -11.48
CA PRO A 61 -6.41 13.66 -11.62
C PRO A 61 -5.36 14.36 -10.75
N ASP A 62 -5.00 15.60 -11.10
CA ASP A 62 -4.17 16.45 -10.25
C ASP A 62 -5.00 17.07 -9.12
N ASP A 63 -5.36 16.23 -8.14
CA ASP A 63 -6.12 16.63 -6.96
C ASP A 63 -5.22 16.61 -5.72
N PRO A 64 -4.87 17.76 -5.13
CA PRO A 64 -4.06 17.79 -3.92
C PRO A 64 -4.83 17.36 -2.66
N CYS A 65 -6.17 17.25 -2.71
CA CYS A 65 -6.99 16.72 -1.62
C CYS A 65 -6.91 15.19 -1.52
N ASP A 66 -6.69 14.50 -2.64
CA ASP A 66 -6.61 13.04 -2.73
C ASP A 66 -5.27 12.59 -3.33
N ALA A 67 -4.18 12.80 -2.58
CA ALA A 67 -2.84 12.39 -3.02
C ALA A 67 -1.91 12.02 -1.84
N PRO A 68 -0.86 11.22 -2.06
CA PRO A 68 0.15 10.92 -1.03
C PRO A 68 0.94 12.18 -0.61
N PRO A 69 1.36 12.35 0.65
CA PRO A 69 0.98 11.57 1.83
C PRO A 69 -0.51 11.69 2.14
N ARG A 70 -1.21 10.56 2.31
CA ARG A 70 -2.67 10.55 2.52
C ARG A 70 -3.11 11.20 3.85
N ALA A 71 -2.19 11.33 4.80
CA ALA A 71 -2.44 12.07 6.05
C ALA A 71 -2.61 13.58 5.85
N ILE A 72 -2.12 14.15 4.74
CA ILE A 72 -2.31 15.58 4.43
C ILE A 72 -3.68 15.79 3.79
N THR A 73 -4.65 16.20 4.61
CA THR A 73 -6.06 16.35 4.23
C THR A 73 -6.46 17.79 3.89
N ASN A 74 -5.58 18.76 4.08
CA ASN A 74 -5.85 20.19 3.84
C ASN A 74 -5.68 20.64 2.39
N CYS A 75 -5.59 19.70 1.44
CA CYS A 75 -5.41 19.96 0.01
C CYS A 75 -4.16 20.78 -0.36
N SER A 76 -3.11 20.76 0.48
CA SER A 76 -1.89 21.54 0.23
C SER A 76 -1.01 20.94 -0.88
N ARG A 77 -0.48 21.80 -1.77
CA ARG A 77 0.49 21.39 -2.81
C ARG A 77 1.94 21.34 -2.33
N LEU A 78 2.23 21.87 -1.14
CA LEU A 78 3.56 21.85 -0.51
C LEU A 78 4.70 22.37 -1.44
N PRO A 79 4.55 23.56 -2.08
CA PRO A 79 5.55 24.07 -3.03
C PRO A 79 6.94 24.27 -2.41
N ALA A 80 7.01 24.52 -1.09
CA ALA A 80 8.27 24.68 -0.35
C ALA A 80 9.20 23.46 -0.39
N LEU A 81 8.70 22.26 -0.73
CA LEU A 81 9.51 21.05 -0.83
C LEU A 81 10.34 20.97 -2.12
N SER A 82 10.09 21.84 -3.09
CA SER A 82 10.81 21.85 -4.36
C SER A 82 10.80 20.49 -5.11
N ARG A 83 9.73 19.70 -4.95
CA ARG A 83 9.54 18.37 -5.59
C ARG A 83 8.83 18.42 -6.95
N GLY A 84 8.32 19.59 -7.35
CA GLY A 84 7.51 19.81 -8.55
C GLY A 84 6.01 19.71 -8.30
N SER A 85 5.18 20.58 -8.88
CA SER A 85 3.75 20.64 -8.50
C SER A 85 2.97 19.32 -8.67
N GLN A 86 3.36 18.45 -9.62
CA GLN A 86 2.73 17.16 -9.88
C GLN A 86 3.34 15.99 -9.10
N TRP A 87 4.26 16.23 -8.16
CA TRP A 87 4.99 15.16 -7.49
C TRP A 87 4.10 14.18 -6.74
N ARG A 88 3.01 14.66 -6.12
CA ARG A 88 2.05 13.82 -5.37
C ARG A 88 1.23 12.95 -6.31
N ARG A 89 0.82 13.50 -7.47
CA ARG A 89 0.18 12.74 -8.56
C ARG A 89 1.10 11.67 -9.12
N GLY A 90 2.38 12.00 -9.33
CA GLY A 90 3.41 11.04 -9.72
C GLY A 90 3.64 9.94 -8.68
N ALA A 91 3.56 10.28 -7.39
CA ALA A 91 3.58 9.29 -6.31
C ALA A 91 2.36 8.37 -6.35
N ASP A 92 1.17 8.90 -6.56
CA ASP A 92 -0.04 8.08 -6.60
C ASP A 92 0.00 7.04 -7.73
N ILE A 93 0.31 7.49 -8.95
CA ILE A 93 0.46 6.61 -10.12
C ILE A 93 1.60 5.60 -9.87
N GLY A 94 2.76 6.07 -9.45
CA GLY A 94 3.95 5.23 -9.31
C GLY A 94 3.86 4.21 -8.17
N GLY A 95 3.20 4.56 -7.07
CA GLY A 95 2.90 3.63 -5.98
C GLY A 95 1.95 2.51 -6.43
N ASP A 96 0.92 2.85 -7.20
CA ASP A 96 0.00 1.87 -7.75
C ASP A 96 0.69 0.97 -8.78
N LEU A 97 1.52 1.53 -9.66
CA LEU A 97 2.30 0.78 -10.66
C LEU A 97 3.25 -0.25 -10.03
N VAL A 98 3.88 0.06 -8.89
CA VAL A 98 4.95 -0.78 -8.33
C VAL A 98 4.45 -1.72 -7.24
N MET A 99 3.51 -1.29 -6.38
CA MET A 99 3.14 -2.04 -5.18
C MET A 99 1.63 -2.26 -5.07
N ILE A 100 0.84 -1.20 -5.11
CA ILE A 100 -0.52 -1.23 -4.55
C ILE A 100 -1.49 -1.96 -5.48
N SER A 101 -1.45 -1.70 -6.80
CA SER A 101 -2.35 -2.38 -7.74
C SER A 101 -2.03 -3.88 -7.85
N GLY A 102 -0.75 -4.23 -7.78
CA GLY A 102 -0.27 -5.61 -7.80
C GLY A 102 -0.76 -6.38 -6.57
N ARG A 103 -0.72 -5.76 -5.39
CA ARG A 103 -1.29 -6.35 -4.17
C ARG A 103 -2.78 -6.64 -4.30
N ARG A 104 -3.58 -5.69 -4.83
CA ARG A 104 -5.02 -5.92 -5.09
C ARG A 104 -5.25 -7.08 -6.04
N LYS A 105 -4.53 -7.09 -7.17
CA LYS A 105 -4.61 -8.15 -8.18
C LYS A 105 -4.31 -9.53 -7.59
N MET A 106 -3.28 -9.63 -6.75
CA MET A 106 -2.94 -10.89 -6.09
C MET A 106 -4.04 -11.32 -5.11
N CYS A 107 -4.64 -10.39 -4.37
CA CYS A 107 -5.77 -10.70 -3.50
C CYS A 107 -6.95 -11.23 -4.30
N GLU A 108 -7.34 -10.56 -5.37
CA GLU A 108 -8.46 -10.97 -6.23
C GLU A 108 -8.23 -12.33 -6.88
N LEU A 109 -7.02 -12.57 -7.41
CA LEU A 109 -6.67 -13.84 -8.07
C LEU A 109 -6.69 -15.03 -7.11
N TYR A 110 -6.22 -14.85 -5.88
CA TYR A 110 -6.13 -15.95 -4.90
C TYR A 110 -7.42 -16.12 -4.09
N ALA A 111 -8.18 -15.04 -3.87
CA ALA A 111 -9.51 -15.13 -3.29
C ALA A 111 -10.42 -15.92 -4.24
N GLY A 112 -10.34 -15.64 -5.55
CA GLY A 112 -10.91 -16.48 -6.62
C GLY A 112 -12.41 -16.80 -6.48
N PRO A 113 -12.97 -17.57 -7.43
CA PRO A 113 -14.30 -18.15 -7.25
C PRO A 113 -14.26 -19.30 -6.24
N ILE A 114 -15.43 -19.59 -5.65
CA ILE A 114 -15.64 -20.70 -4.70
C ILE A 114 -15.16 -22.02 -5.33
N GLY A 115 -14.29 -22.76 -4.63
CA GLY A 115 -13.71 -24.03 -5.09
C GLY A 115 -12.25 -23.92 -5.57
N GLU A 116 -11.80 -22.72 -5.93
CA GLU A 116 -10.39 -22.41 -6.20
C GLU A 116 -9.80 -21.42 -5.19
N SER A 117 -10.65 -20.89 -4.31
CA SER A 117 -10.33 -19.86 -3.32
C SER A 117 -9.30 -20.31 -2.30
N GLN A 118 -8.36 -19.42 -2.01
CA GLN A 118 -7.42 -19.53 -0.91
C GLN A 118 -7.81 -18.57 0.22
N PRO A 119 -7.48 -18.87 1.49
CA PRO A 119 -7.56 -17.87 2.56
C PRO A 119 -6.63 -16.70 2.22
N VAL A 120 -7.21 -15.54 1.90
CA VAL A 120 -6.47 -14.31 1.63
C VAL A 120 -6.82 -13.29 2.71
N TYR A 121 -5.82 -12.61 3.25
CA TYR A 121 -5.97 -11.53 4.21
C TYR A 121 -5.13 -10.35 3.73
N SER A 122 -5.78 -9.21 3.50
CA SER A 122 -5.14 -8.00 2.98
C SER A 122 -4.96 -6.96 4.09
N TYR A 123 -3.85 -6.21 4.08
CA TYR A 123 -3.66 -5.05 4.97
C TYR A 123 -3.12 -3.81 4.24
N ARG A 124 -3.40 -2.66 4.84
CA ARG A 124 -2.69 -1.41 4.60
C ARG A 124 -1.96 -1.00 5.87
N PHE A 125 -0.65 -0.89 5.79
CA PHE A 125 0.18 -0.42 6.89
C PHE A 125 0.22 1.11 6.87
N ASP A 126 -0.25 1.73 7.95
CA ASP A 126 -0.53 3.16 8.00
C ASP A 126 0.09 3.82 9.23
N GLN A 127 1.32 3.42 9.58
CA GLN A 127 2.03 3.97 10.73
C GLN A 127 3.37 4.55 10.31
N ARG A 128 3.53 5.87 10.46
CA ARG A 128 4.81 6.55 10.25
C ARG A 128 5.83 6.11 11.31
N LEU A 129 7.10 6.04 10.90
CA LEU A 129 8.21 5.91 11.86
C LEU A 129 8.25 7.12 12.80
N TRP A 130 8.72 6.92 14.03
CA TRP A 130 8.64 7.94 15.09
C TRP A 130 9.36 9.27 14.77
N ASN A 131 10.41 9.21 13.94
CA ASN A 131 11.26 10.35 13.58
C ASN A 131 10.85 11.01 12.26
N ARG A 132 9.68 10.67 11.72
CA ARG A 132 9.16 11.20 10.45
C ARG A 132 8.12 12.28 10.69
N VAL A 133 8.15 13.28 9.84
CA VAL A 133 7.12 14.32 9.79
C VAL A 133 6.01 13.93 8.83
N GLU A 134 4.86 14.60 8.91
CA GLU A 134 3.70 14.25 8.10
C GLU A 134 3.97 14.19 6.59
N VAL A 135 4.79 15.11 6.09
CA VAL A 135 5.18 15.18 4.67
C VAL A 135 6.04 14.01 4.18
N ASP A 136 6.62 13.25 5.11
CA ASP A 136 7.33 12.03 4.77
C ASP A 136 6.35 10.89 4.47
N GLY A 137 5.12 10.91 4.98
CA GLY A 137 4.14 9.84 4.79
C GLY A 137 4.57 8.48 5.36
N VAL A 138 3.82 7.43 5.03
CA VAL A 138 4.13 6.04 5.36
C VAL A 138 4.76 5.37 4.14
N GLN A 139 6.08 5.46 4.06
CA GLN A 139 6.88 5.18 2.88
C GLN A 139 7.05 3.68 2.63
N HIS A 140 7.55 3.34 1.44
CA HIS A 140 8.04 1.98 1.19
C HIS A 140 9.06 1.59 2.26
N PHE A 141 8.96 0.36 2.76
CA PHE A 141 9.82 -0.22 3.80
C PHE A 141 9.52 0.18 5.26
N ASP A 142 8.63 1.14 5.55
CA ASP A 142 8.33 1.54 6.94
C ASP A 142 7.77 0.38 7.80
N ASN A 143 6.90 -0.46 7.22
CA ASN A 143 6.35 -1.64 7.89
C ASN A 143 7.39 -2.67 8.34
N VAL A 144 8.59 -2.67 7.75
CA VAL A 144 9.66 -3.63 8.09
C VAL A 144 10.10 -3.43 9.54
N ALA A 145 10.19 -2.17 10.01
CA ALA A 145 10.53 -1.86 11.39
C ALA A 145 9.54 -2.50 12.39
N PHE A 146 8.26 -2.55 12.04
CA PHE A 146 7.21 -3.13 12.87
C PHE A 146 7.15 -4.65 12.72
N SER A 147 7.31 -5.17 11.50
CA SER A 147 7.30 -6.61 11.22
C SER A 147 8.44 -7.36 11.94
N PHE A 148 9.61 -6.74 12.03
CA PHE A 148 10.78 -7.30 12.73
C PHE A 148 10.95 -6.77 14.16
N GLN A 149 9.99 -6.00 14.67
CA GLN A 149 10.01 -5.45 16.03
C GLN A 149 11.33 -4.72 16.35
N ASN A 150 11.70 -3.74 15.54
CA ASN A 150 12.90 -2.91 15.72
C ASN A 150 12.74 -1.91 16.90
N ILE A 151 12.56 -2.47 18.09
CA ILE A 151 12.27 -1.76 19.35
C ILE A 151 13.42 -0.86 19.81
N SER A 152 14.65 -1.09 19.34
CA SER A 152 15.82 -0.27 19.68
C SER A 152 16.07 0.89 18.72
N GLY A 153 15.26 1.04 17.66
CA GLY A 153 15.52 1.99 16.58
C GLY A 153 14.28 2.70 16.08
N LEU A 154 13.67 2.15 15.03
CA LEU A 154 12.68 2.85 14.21
C LEU A 154 11.26 2.89 14.80
N LEU A 155 11.03 2.27 15.96
CA LEU A 155 9.75 2.37 16.68
C LEU A 155 9.68 3.57 17.65
N GLY A 156 10.83 4.06 18.12
CA GLY A 156 10.91 5.22 19.02
C GLY A 156 11.12 4.85 20.48
N ALA A 157 11.48 5.83 21.30
CA ALA A 157 11.79 5.63 22.71
C ALA A 157 10.53 5.43 23.58
N SER A 158 10.62 4.50 24.52
CA SER A 158 9.65 4.32 25.59
C SER A 158 9.73 5.47 26.62
N PRO A 159 8.61 5.91 27.22
CA PRO A 159 7.24 5.40 27.05
C PRO A 159 6.48 6.07 25.89
N THR A 160 7.02 7.12 25.30
CA THR A 160 6.34 7.96 24.30
C THR A 160 5.79 7.16 23.11
N TYR A 161 6.51 6.14 22.66
CA TYR A 161 6.14 5.32 21.52
C TYR A 161 5.80 3.87 21.89
N ASP A 162 5.37 3.61 23.12
CA ASP A 162 4.95 2.26 23.54
C ASP A 162 3.81 1.70 22.68
N SER A 163 2.95 2.56 22.11
CA SER A 163 1.92 2.16 21.16
C SER A 163 2.49 1.57 19.88
N HIS A 164 3.65 2.05 19.40
CA HIS A 164 4.34 1.49 18.23
C HIS A 164 4.85 0.08 18.52
N VAL A 165 5.38 -0.15 19.73
CA VAL A 165 5.83 -1.47 20.19
C VAL A 165 4.63 -2.43 20.31
N LYS A 166 3.51 -1.96 20.87
CA LYS A 166 2.27 -2.75 20.93
C LYS A 166 1.77 -3.13 19.54
N LEU A 167 1.78 -2.19 18.58
CA LEU A 167 1.43 -2.47 17.19
C LEU A 167 2.36 -3.52 16.57
N ALA A 168 3.68 -3.37 16.76
CA ALA A 168 4.67 -4.30 16.23
C ALA A 168 4.47 -5.73 16.78
N ARG A 169 4.19 -5.86 18.08
CA ARG A 169 3.84 -7.15 18.70
C ARG A 169 2.53 -7.72 18.16
N THR A 170 1.50 -6.88 17.98
CA THR A 170 0.22 -7.28 17.36
C THR A 170 0.42 -7.84 15.96
N ILE A 171 1.21 -7.16 15.12
CA ILE A 171 1.55 -7.61 13.76
C ILE A 171 2.31 -8.94 13.83
N GLY A 172 3.34 -9.04 14.67
CA GLY A 172 4.11 -10.26 14.86
C GLY A 172 3.24 -11.45 15.27
N GLN A 173 2.31 -11.26 16.22
CA GLN A 173 1.37 -12.31 16.60
C GLN A 173 0.43 -12.72 15.47
N ALA A 174 -0.09 -11.77 14.69
CA ALA A 174 -0.93 -12.08 13.53
C ALA A 174 -0.16 -12.88 12.47
N TYR A 175 1.11 -12.54 12.22
CA TYR A 175 1.96 -13.25 11.27
C TYR A 175 2.26 -14.68 11.75
N VAL A 176 2.64 -14.86 13.02
CA VAL A 176 2.90 -16.19 13.59
C VAL A 176 1.64 -17.06 13.54
N ARG A 177 0.47 -16.51 13.85
CA ARG A 177 -0.81 -17.23 13.73
C ARG A 177 -1.08 -17.63 12.29
N PHE A 178 -0.87 -16.73 11.33
CA PHE A 178 -1.05 -17.07 9.93
C PHE A 178 -0.11 -18.19 9.46
N VAL A 179 1.16 -18.17 9.88
CA VAL A 179 2.09 -19.28 9.57
C VAL A 179 1.63 -20.59 10.20
N TYR A 180 1.11 -20.56 11.43
CA TYR A 180 0.71 -21.75 12.18
C TYR A 180 -0.62 -22.35 11.69
N SER A 181 -1.64 -21.52 11.48
CA SER A 181 -3.03 -21.94 11.25
C SER A 181 -3.66 -21.38 9.98
N LEU A 182 -2.91 -20.66 9.13
CA LEU A 182 -3.41 -20.05 7.89
C LEU A 182 -4.53 -19.02 8.14
N ASP A 183 -4.58 -18.48 9.36
CA ASP A 183 -5.54 -17.47 9.82
C ASP A 183 -4.82 -16.52 10.80
N PRO A 184 -4.78 -15.19 10.56
CA PRO A 184 -4.12 -14.25 11.45
C PRO A 184 -4.90 -13.98 12.74
N ASN A 185 -6.16 -14.41 12.82
CA ASN A 185 -7.04 -14.16 13.96
C ASN A 185 -6.75 -15.11 15.12
N PRO A 186 -6.87 -14.66 16.38
CA PRO A 186 -6.71 -15.54 17.53
C PRO A 186 -7.91 -16.49 17.67
N ALA A 187 -7.64 -17.75 18.06
CA ALA A 187 -8.69 -18.75 18.29
C ALA A 187 -9.62 -18.40 19.47
N CYS A 188 -9.10 -17.67 20.45
CA CYS A 188 -9.85 -17.13 21.59
C CYS A 188 -9.41 -15.68 21.86
N ARG A 189 -10.28 -14.88 22.49
CA ARG A 189 -9.89 -13.53 22.89
C ARG A 189 -8.77 -13.62 23.92
N HIS A 190 -7.65 -12.98 23.62
CA HIS A 190 -6.52 -12.90 24.53
C HIS A 190 -6.50 -11.51 25.19
N ASN A 191 -6.62 -11.47 26.51
CA ASN A 191 -6.54 -10.23 27.30
C ASN A 191 -5.07 -9.88 27.57
N ALA A 192 -4.27 -9.77 26.50
CA ALA A 192 -2.88 -9.38 26.59
C ALA A 192 -2.78 -7.84 26.56
N THR A 193 -2.15 -7.24 27.58
CA THR A 193 -2.03 -5.78 27.75
C THR A 193 -0.89 -5.17 26.92
N ASP A 194 -0.03 -6.01 26.37
CA ASP A 194 1.17 -5.66 25.62
C ASP A 194 0.99 -5.70 24.09
N VAL A 195 -0.24 -5.90 23.63
CA VAL A 195 -0.66 -5.85 22.22
C VAL A 195 -1.89 -4.95 22.06
N MET A 196 -2.09 -4.45 20.85
CA MET A 196 -3.31 -3.77 20.44
C MET A 196 -4.41 -4.76 20.09
N ALA A 197 -5.66 -4.36 20.34
CA ALA A 197 -6.84 -5.05 19.81
C ALA A 197 -6.90 -4.89 18.28
N LEU A 198 -7.21 -5.99 17.60
CA LEU A 198 -7.57 -5.99 16.18
C LEU A 198 -9.06 -6.30 16.06
N PRO A 199 -9.80 -5.63 15.16
CA PRO A 199 -11.04 -6.18 14.62
C PRO A 199 -10.78 -7.59 14.08
N LYS A 200 -11.84 -8.40 13.93
CA LYS A 200 -11.71 -9.66 13.20
C LYS A 200 -11.22 -9.33 11.79
N TRP A 201 -10.05 -9.84 11.41
CA TRP A 201 -9.49 -9.67 10.08
C TRP A 201 -10.26 -10.57 9.12
N PRO A 202 -11.11 -10.01 8.24
CA PRO A 202 -11.92 -10.83 7.35
C PRO A 202 -11.05 -11.45 6.28
N ARG A 203 -11.47 -12.62 5.79
CA ARG A 203 -10.95 -13.13 4.53
C ARG A 203 -11.35 -12.16 3.41
N TYR A 204 -10.45 -11.94 2.48
CA TYR A 204 -10.69 -11.11 1.32
C TYR A 204 -11.80 -11.73 0.47
N ASP A 205 -12.82 -10.93 0.22
CA ASP A 205 -14.03 -11.31 -0.51
C ASP A 205 -14.13 -10.44 -1.76
N LEU A 206 -14.51 -11.02 -2.89
CA LEU A 206 -14.55 -10.28 -4.16
C LEU A 206 -15.71 -9.28 -4.22
N ASP A 207 -16.80 -9.55 -3.50
CA ASP A 207 -17.97 -8.68 -3.43
C ASP A 207 -17.80 -7.60 -2.35
N LYS A 208 -17.06 -7.93 -1.28
CA LYS A 208 -16.75 -7.03 -0.16
C LYS A 208 -15.25 -7.06 0.20
N PRO A 209 -14.38 -6.52 -0.67
CA PRO A 209 -12.94 -6.56 -0.47
C PRO A 209 -12.55 -5.61 0.66
N VAL A 210 -11.79 -6.10 1.63
CA VAL A 210 -11.44 -5.36 2.86
C VAL A 210 -9.95 -5.48 3.15
N ASN A 211 -9.33 -4.38 3.59
CA ASN A 211 -8.03 -4.37 4.23
C ASN A 211 -8.18 -4.21 5.75
N MET A 212 -7.29 -4.86 6.50
CA MET A 212 -6.95 -4.43 7.87
C MET A 212 -6.02 -3.21 7.79
N VAL A 213 -6.40 -2.09 8.39
CA VAL A 213 -5.52 -0.93 8.54
C VAL A 213 -4.75 -1.06 9.85
N LEU A 214 -3.42 -1.04 9.76
CA LEU A 214 -2.52 -1.19 10.89
C LEU A 214 -1.93 0.17 11.27
N ASN A 215 -2.34 0.71 12.42
CA ASN A 215 -1.93 2.02 12.92
C ASN A 215 -1.85 1.99 14.45
N ALA A 216 -0.85 2.67 15.03
CA ALA A 216 -0.56 2.59 16.45
C ALA A 216 -1.55 3.39 17.32
N THR A 217 -2.41 4.19 16.70
CA THR A 217 -3.54 4.87 17.35
C THR A 217 -4.74 3.93 17.40
N GLU A 218 -5.15 3.40 16.26
CA GLU A 218 -6.31 2.52 16.13
C GLU A 218 -6.17 1.60 14.91
N ASN A 219 -6.46 0.31 15.08
CA ASN A 219 -6.55 -0.63 13.97
C ASN A 219 -8.02 -0.77 13.56
N TYR A 220 -8.31 -0.68 12.27
CA TYR A 220 -9.67 -0.69 11.76
C TYR A 220 -9.76 -1.41 10.40
N LEU A 221 -10.99 -1.65 9.93
CA LEU A 221 -11.24 -2.24 8.61
C LEU A 221 -11.57 -1.13 7.60
N GLU A 222 -11.02 -1.23 6.40
CA GLU A 222 -11.37 -0.35 5.28
C GLU A 222 -11.76 -1.16 4.05
N ASP A 223 -12.62 -0.59 3.21
CA ASP A 223 -12.94 -1.16 1.91
C ASP A 223 -11.75 -1.00 0.94
N ASP A 224 -11.33 -2.09 0.30
CA ASP A 224 -10.27 -2.08 -0.70
C ASP A 224 -10.81 -1.71 -2.09
N THR A 225 -11.47 -0.54 -2.18
CA THR A 225 -12.22 -0.10 -3.38
C THR A 225 -11.68 1.19 -4.00
N TYR A 226 -10.72 1.85 -3.36
CA TYR A 226 -10.13 3.11 -3.80
C TYR A 226 -9.40 2.97 -5.15
N ARG A 227 -9.41 4.03 -5.97
CA ARG A 227 -8.72 4.12 -7.28
C ARG A 227 -8.98 2.94 -8.23
N LYS A 228 -10.18 2.36 -8.17
CA LYS A 228 -10.58 1.14 -8.87
C LYS A 228 -10.24 1.17 -10.37
N GLU A 229 -10.61 2.23 -11.07
CA GLU A 229 -10.40 2.34 -12.52
C GLU A 229 -8.91 2.44 -12.88
N GLY A 230 -8.15 3.25 -12.15
CA GLY A 230 -6.70 3.40 -12.33
C GLY A 230 -5.96 2.07 -12.14
N MET A 231 -6.24 1.35 -11.05
CA MET A 231 -5.62 0.06 -10.79
C MET A 231 -6.06 -1.02 -11.77
N ALA A 232 -7.33 -1.04 -12.17
CA ALA A 232 -7.82 -1.99 -13.18
C ALA A 232 -7.11 -1.78 -14.53
N TYR A 233 -6.89 -0.52 -14.92
CA TYR A 233 -6.15 -0.19 -16.13
C TYR A 233 -4.68 -0.64 -16.04
N ILE A 234 -3.99 -0.36 -14.93
CA ILE A 234 -2.62 -0.82 -14.68
C ILE A 234 -2.52 -2.35 -14.75
N ASN A 235 -3.49 -3.05 -14.16
CA ASN A 235 -3.50 -4.51 -14.08
C ASN A 235 -3.92 -5.20 -15.38
N SER A 236 -4.34 -4.43 -16.40
CA SER A 236 -4.76 -4.95 -17.70
C SER A 236 -3.62 -5.66 -18.46
N PRO A 237 -3.93 -6.62 -19.35
CA PRO A 237 -2.91 -7.29 -20.15
C PRO A 237 -2.07 -6.34 -21.03
N ALA A 238 -2.65 -5.21 -21.45
CA ALA A 238 -1.94 -4.23 -22.27
C ALA A 238 -0.83 -3.54 -21.48
N VAL A 239 -1.16 -2.97 -20.32
CA VAL A 239 -0.20 -2.26 -19.47
C VAL A 239 0.79 -3.23 -18.83
N ALA A 240 0.35 -4.43 -18.44
CA ALA A 240 1.23 -5.44 -17.86
C ALA A 240 2.42 -5.82 -18.77
N ARG A 241 2.26 -5.78 -20.09
CA ARG A 241 3.39 -6.00 -21.03
C ARG A 241 4.39 -4.85 -21.00
N GLU A 242 3.92 -3.61 -20.87
CA GLU A 242 4.79 -2.43 -20.81
C GLU A 242 5.60 -2.38 -19.50
N LEU A 243 5.09 -3.00 -18.43
CA LEU A 243 5.75 -3.07 -17.12
C LEU A 243 6.78 -4.22 -17.00
N LEU A 244 6.76 -5.17 -17.93
CA LEU A 244 7.61 -6.38 -17.93
C LEU A 244 8.54 -6.44 -19.16
N ALA A 245 8.57 -5.38 -19.95
CA ALA A 245 9.35 -5.27 -21.19
C ALA A 245 10.84 -5.04 -20.93
#